data_AF-A0A060R9D0-F1
#
_entry.id   AF-A0A060R9D0-F1
#
_cell.length_a   1.000
_cell.length_b   1.000
_cell.length_c   1.000
_cell.angle_alpha   90.00
_cell.angle_beta   90.00
_cell.angle_gamma   90.00
#
_symmetry.space_group_name_H-M   'P 1'
#
loop_
_entity.id
_entity.type
_entity.pdbx_description
1 polymer ?
#
loop_
_entity_poly.entity_id
_entity_poly.type
_entity_poly.pdbx_seq_one_letter_code
_entity_poly.pdbx_strand_id
1 'polypeptide(L)'
;MVFVGCKKNTTAPPKDPTKKPVAAKFGGKILTNDVKATTRVTEDNKWEAGDFIGIYMVKEGSRLTKDVKLANYKFQSNDKGAFEEITGAIYFPSGGEKVDFVAYHPFNSSLSQTQHTQFVEFGPQYSLKDMECLWASATGRSEESPEVNFEFKRLQSSARIIIVHGREVDKPSSATITLTSMPVKAVLDAVDGTLEVRDDVADLVIKDNQLYYFPPHKAENFKLRSMIIEVGAKKVVAPLEIDFESGKTHKISVFLSEDGHKADVIATLEPFERSQITLKPTMRVEKKL
;
A
#
# COMPACT_ATOMS: atom_id res chain seq x y z
N MET A 1 3.16 -48.34 -21.17
CA MET A 1 4.19 -47.29 -21.38
C MET A 1 3.54 -45.97 -21.01
N VAL A 2 3.84 -45.43 -19.82
CA VAL A 2 3.29 -44.14 -19.36
C VAL A 2 4.43 -43.13 -19.46
N PHE A 3 4.32 -42.20 -20.40
CA PHE A 3 5.27 -41.09 -20.51
C PHE A 3 4.87 -40.00 -19.51
N VAL A 4 5.78 -39.73 -18.59
CA VAL A 4 5.74 -38.63 -17.62
C VAL A 4 5.95 -37.31 -18.37
N GLY A 5 4.93 -36.46 -18.39
CA GLY A 5 5.01 -35.11 -18.94
C GLY A 5 5.51 -34.11 -17.89
N CYS A 6 6.83 -33.96 -17.75
CA CYS A 6 7.41 -32.79 -17.11
C CYS A 6 7.09 -31.55 -17.96
N LYS A 7 6.21 -30.68 -17.48
CA LYS A 7 6.06 -29.33 -18.03
C LYS A 7 7.34 -28.54 -17.75
N LYS A 8 8.26 -28.51 -18.72
CA LYS A 8 9.27 -27.46 -18.85
C LYS A 8 8.78 -26.49 -19.92
N ASN A 9 8.57 -25.23 -19.55
CA ASN A 9 8.59 -24.04 -20.40
C ASN A 9 8.59 -22.83 -19.45
N THR A 10 9.28 -21.72 -19.71
CA THR A 10 9.00 -20.87 -20.88
C THR A 10 10.15 -19.89 -21.16
N THR A 11 10.82 -20.02 -22.30
CA THR A 11 11.36 -18.90 -23.10
C THR A 11 11.62 -19.41 -24.53
N ALA A 12 11.47 -18.54 -25.54
CA ALA A 12 11.92 -18.84 -26.90
C ALA A 12 13.42 -19.20 -26.88
N PRO A 13 13.87 -20.18 -27.70
CA PRO A 13 15.28 -20.54 -27.78
C PRO A 13 16.13 -19.30 -28.10
N PRO A 14 17.37 -19.21 -27.58
CA PRO A 14 18.32 -18.19 -27.98
C PRO A 14 18.41 -18.10 -29.52
N LYS A 15 18.31 -16.90 -30.09
CA LYS A 15 18.52 -16.69 -31.54
C LYS A 15 19.91 -17.14 -32.01
N ASP A 16 20.87 -17.19 -31.10
CA ASP A 16 22.17 -17.84 -31.27
C ASP A 16 22.29 -18.99 -30.25
N PRO A 17 22.34 -20.27 -30.70
CA PRO A 17 22.38 -21.44 -29.81
C PRO A 17 23.62 -21.49 -28.90
N THR A 18 24.62 -20.63 -29.10
CA THR A 18 25.80 -20.52 -28.24
C THR A 18 25.63 -19.55 -27.06
N LYS A 19 24.64 -18.66 -27.09
CA LYS A 19 24.42 -17.65 -26.05
C LYS A 19 23.60 -18.24 -24.89
N LYS A 20 24.19 -18.28 -23.69
CA LYS A 20 23.49 -18.72 -22.47
C LYS A 20 22.41 -17.70 -22.07
N PRO A 21 21.22 -18.14 -21.60
CA PRO A 21 20.18 -17.24 -21.15
C PRO A 21 20.61 -16.47 -19.90
N VAL A 22 20.24 -15.18 -19.82
CA VAL A 22 20.59 -14.30 -18.70
C VAL A 22 19.39 -14.18 -17.75
N ALA A 23 19.60 -14.56 -16.49
CA ALA A 23 18.59 -14.41 -15.45
C ALA A 23 18.52 -12.96 -14.94
N ALA A 24 17.31 -12.46 -14.75
CA ALA A 24 17.05 -11.22 -14.03
C ALA A 24 17.27 -11.43 -12.53
N LYS A 25 17.89 -10.45 -11.90
CA LYS A 25 18.18 -10.44 -10.46
C LYS A 25 17.40 -9.29 -9.84
N PHE A 26 16.56 -9.62 -8.87
CA PHE A 26 15.60 -8.68 -8.33
C PHE A 26 16.02 -8.19 -6.95
N GLY A 27 15.97 -6.88 -6.78
CA GLY A 27 16.06 -6.21 -5.49
C GLY A 27 15.04 -5.08 -5.43
N GLY A 28 14.89 -4.45 -4.26
CA GLY A 28 14.04 -3.29 -4.16
C GLY A 28 13.94 -2.70 -2.76
N LYS A 29 13.46 -1.47 -2.73
CA LYS A 29 13.20 -0.69 -1.52
C LYS A 29 11.77 -0.20 -1.51
N ILE A 30 11.23 0.05 -0.32
CA ILE A 30 9.95 0.74 -0.15
C ILE A 30 10.25 2.23 -0.01
N LEU A 31 9.56 3.07 -0.79
CA LEU A 31 9.76 4.51 -0.76
C LEU A 31 9.07 5.15 0.45
N THR A 32 9.79 6.08 1.09
CA THR A 32 9.31 6.92 2.21
C THR A 32 8.34 8.03 1.77
N ASN A 33 8.31 8.34 0.45
CA ASN A 33 7.50 9.30 -0.31
C ASN A 33 8.34 10.23 -1.22
N ASP A 34 7.73 10.67 -2.32
CA ASP A 34 8.26 11.53 -3.40
C ASP A 34 8.51 13.01 -2.99
N VAL A 35 8.52 13.35 -1.70
CA VAL A 35 8.76 14.73 -1.21
C VAL A 35 10.08 14.79 -0.45
N LYS A 36 10.99 15.60 -1.02
CA LYS A 36 12.31 16.03 -0.56
C LYS A 36 12.64 15.69 0.91
N ALA A 37 13.48 14.66 1.06
CA ALA A 37 14.47 14.46 2.11
C ALA A 37 14.11 14.86 3.54
N THR A 38 13.69 13.88 4.34
CA THR A 38 14.18 13.76 5.72
C THR A 38 15.04 12.51 5.80
N THR A 39 16.31 12.67 6.16
CA THR A 39 17.38 11.65 6.24
C THR A 39 17.20 10.62 7.36
N ARG A 40 15.97 10.28 7.72
CA ARG A 40 15.68 9.14 8.59
C ARG A 40 15.04 8.05 7.75
N VAL A 41 15.83 7.05 7.39
CA VAL A 41 15.30 5.73 7.09
C VAL A 41 14.61 5.26 8.37
N THR A 42 13.32 5.50 8.49
CA THR A 42 12.51 4.88 9.53
C THR A 42 12.47 3.37 9.25
N GLU A 43 12.48 2.55 10.30
CA GLU A 43 12.35 1.09 10.17
C GLU A 43 11.09 0.69 9.36
N ASP A 44 10.12 1.58 9.28
CA ASP A 44 8.87 1.54 8.50
C ASP A 44 9.02 1.33 6.98
N ASN A 45 10.23 1.41 6.40
CA ASN A 45 10.44 1.27 4.94
C ASN A 45 11.36 0.12 4.56
N LYS A 46 11.50 -0.85 5.48
CA LYS A 46 12.24 -2.09 5.24
C LYS A 46 11.26 -3.22 4.94
N TRP A 47 11.68 -4.09 4.03
CA TRP A 47 11.08 -5.41 3.91
C TRP A 47 11.25 -6.18 5.22
N GLU A 48 10.22 -6.89 5.63
CA GLU A 48 10.40 -7.92 6.65
C GLU A 48 10.90 -9.18 5.95
N ALA A 49 11.83 -9.89 6.59
CA ALA A 49 12.30 -11.16 6.05
C ALA A 49 11.09 -12.11 5.94
N GLY A 50 10.87 -12.64 4.73
CA GLY A 50 9.78 -13.56 4.47
C GLY A 50 8.54 -12.96 3.81
N ASP A 51 8.49 -11.64 3.55
CA ASP A 51 7.42 -11.06 2.74
C ASP A 51 7.48 -11.61 1.31
N PHE A 52 6.33 -11.98 0.76
CA PHE A 52 6.25 -12.50 -0.60
C PHE A 52 5.74 -11.43 -1.57
N ILE A 53 6.39 -11.37 -2.73
CA ILE A 53 5.96 -10.57 -3.87
C ILE A 53 5.64 -11.47 -5.06
N GLY A 54 4.78 -10.99 -5.95
CA GLY A 54 4.62 -11.57 -7.28
C GLY A 54 5.24 -10.66 -8.33
N ILE A 55 5.98 -11.25 -9.27
CA ILE A 55 6.60 -10.53 -10.40
C ILE A 55 5.94 -10.95 -11.70
N TYR A 56 5.59 -9.96 -12.53
CA TYR A 56 5.22 -10.17 -13.92
C TYR A 56 6.27 -9.54 -14.84
N MET A 57 6.42 -10.13 -16.02
CA MET A 57 7.16 -9.56 -17.14
C MET A 57 6.16 -9.25 -18.26
N VAL A 58 6.18 -8.02 -18.75
CA VAL A 58 5.37 -7.58 -19.90
C VAL A 58 6.30 -7.08 -21.00
N LYS A 59 5.81 -7.04 -22.24
CA LYS A 59 6.56 -6.37 -23.32
C LYS A 59 6.78 -4.90 -22.97
N GLU A 60 7.94 -4.33 -23.31
CA GLU A 60 8.24 -2.91 -23.06
C GLU A 60 7.08 -2.01 -23.57
N GLY A 61 6.61 -1.11 -22.70
CA GLY A 61 5.55 -0.15 -23.03
C GLY A 61 4.14 -0.73 -23.14
N SER A 62 3.95 -2.04 -22.86
CA SER A 62 2.67 -2.74 -23.04
C SER A 62 1.89 -3.00 -21.76
N ARG A 63 2.30 -2.39 -20.63
CA ARG A 63 1.67 -2.62 -19.32
C ARG A 63 0.16 -2.36 -19.33
N LEU A 64 -0.27 -1.26 -19.95
CA LEU A 64 -1.69 -0.89 -20.06
C LEU A 64 -2.48 -1.83 -20.98
N THR A 65 -1.84 -2.38 -22.01
CA THR A 65 -2.45 -3.41 -22.87
C THR A 65 -2.30 -4.82 -22.32
N LYS A 66 -1.64 -4.97 -21.15
CA LYS A 66 -1.42 -6.22 -20.41
C LYS A 66 -0.88 -7.35 -21.30
N ASP A 67 0.07 -7.05 -22.20
CA ASP A 67 0.80 -8.07 -22.98
C ASP A 67 1.83 -8.78 -22.08
N VAL A 68 1.30 -9.57 -21.15
CA VAL A 68 2.04 -10.35 -20.16
C VAL A 68 2.76 -11.50 -20.85
N LYS A 69 4.09 -11.55 -20.68
CA LYS A 69 4.97 -12.62 -21.16
C LYS A 69 5.22 -13.69 -20.11
N LEU A 70 5.24 -13.29 -18.83
CA LEU A 70 5.39 -14.16 -17.69
C LEU A 70 4.57 -13.60 -16.54
N ALA A 71 3.82 -14.48 -15.87
CA ALA A 71 2.84 -14.10 -14.89
C ALA A 71 3.18 -14.60 -13.49
N ASN A 72 3.13 -13.68 -12.53
CA ASN A 72 3.01 -13.95 -11.10
C ASN A 72 4.05 -14.92 -10.51
N TYR A 73 5.32 -14.79 -10.88
CA TYR A 73 6.39 -15.57 -10.26
C TYR A 73 6.60 -15.13 -8.82
N LYS A 74 6.63 -16.10 -7.90
CA LYS A 74 6.77 -15.84 -6.47
C LYS A 74 8.23 -15.63 -6.11
N PHE A 75 8.49 -14.53 -5.40
CA PHE A 75 9.78 -14.23 -4.79
C PHE A 75 9.59 -13.87 -3.32
N GLN A 76 10.63 -14.04 -2.51
CA GLN A 76 10.64 -13.75 -1.09
C GLN A 76 11.67 -12.66 -0.79
N SER A 77 11.30 -11.65 0.01
CA SER A 77 12.26 -10.66 0.51
C SER A 77 13.20 -11.27 1.54
N ASN A 78 14.46 -10.86 1.48
CA ASN A 78 15.38 -10.98 2.61
C ASN A 78 15.55 -9.64 3.35
N ASP A 79 16.29 -9.68 4.45
CA ASP A 79 16.56 -8.54 5.34
C ASP A 79 17.39 -7.42 4.71
N LYS A 80 17.97 -7.66 3.51
CA LYS A 80 18.80 -6.72 2.76
C LYS A 80 18.08 -6.11 1.55
N GLY A 81 16.80 -6.43 1.35
CA GLY A 81 16.01 -5.92 0.22
C GLY A 81 16.33 -6.58 -1.12
N ALA A 82 17.00 -7.73 -1.12
CA ALA A 82 17.07 -8.60 -2.28
C ALA A 82 15.89 -9.58 -2.26
N PHE A 83 15.50 -10.06 -3.45
CA PHE A 83 14.39 -10.98 -3.61
C PHE A 83 14.89 -12.35 -4.08
N GLU A 84 14.62 -13.37 -3.28
CA GLU A 84 15.02 -14.75 -3.53
C GLU A 84 13.92 -15.51 -4.28
N GLU A 85 14.32 -16.29 -5.27
CA GLU A 85 13.44 -17.05 -6.14
C GLU A 85 12.71 -18.16 -5.37
N ILE A 86 11.38 -18.19 -5.42
CA ILE A 86 10.57 -19.30 -4.86
C ILE A 86 9.98 -20.16 -5.98
N THR A 87 9.47 -19.54 -7.04
CA THR A 87 8.99 -20.27 -8.23
C THR A 87 10.15 -20.70 -9.15
N GLY A 88 11.21 -19.89 -9.19
CA GLY A 88 12.40 -20.09 -10.03
C GLY A 88 12.82 -18.81 -10.77
N ALA A 89 13.94 -18.90 -11.47
CA ALA A 89 14.53 -17.77 -12.19
C ALA A 89 13.63 -17.24 -13.32
N ILE A 90 13.66 -15.93 -13.52
CA ILE A 90 13.10 -15.26 -14.69
C ILE A 90 14.24 -14.90 -15.63
N TYR A 91 14.15 -15.32 -16.89
CA TYR A 91 15.16 -15.04 -17.91
C TYR A 91 14.69 -13.95 -18.86
N PHE A 92 15.62 -13.10 -19.30
CA PHE A 92 15.37 -12.10 -20.34
C PHE A 92 15.10 -12.78 -21.70
N PRO A 93 14.27 -12.16 -22.57
CA PRO A 93 14.22 -12.52 -23.97
C PRO A 93 15.59 -12.38 -24.64
N SER A 94 15.85 -13.23 -25.64
CA SER A 94 17.14 -13.22 -26.35
C SER A 94 17.21 -12.13 -27.42
N GLY A 95 18.43 -11.65 -27.69
CA GLY A 95 18.70 -10.73 -28.80
C GLY A 95 18.36 -9.28 -28.49
N GLY A 96 18.53 -8.88 -27.22
CA GLY A 96 18.40 -7.48 -26.78
C GLY A 96 16.97 -6.95 -26.71
N GLU A 97 15.95 -7.80 -26.86
CA GLU A 97 14.56 -7.38 -26.65
C GLU A 97 14.36 -6.91 -25.20
N LYS A 98 13.70 -5.76 -25.07
CA LYS A 98 13.43 -5.12 -23.80
C LYS A 98 12.05 -5.52 -23.26
N VAL A 99 11.98 -5.59 -21.93
CA VAL A 99 10.76 -5.90 -21.18
C VAL A 99 10.58 -4.92 -20.04
N ASP A 100 9.34 -4.78 -19.58
CA ASP A 100 9.06 -4.15 -18.30
C ASP A 100 8.76 -5.24 -17.27
N PHE A 101 9.30 -5.07 -16.07
CA PHE A 101 8.90 -5.87 -14.92
C PHE A 101 7.96 -5.06 -14.03
N VAL A 102 6.98 -5.74 -13.46
CA VAL A 102 6.12 -5.20 -12.40
C VAL A 102 6.14 -6.15 -11.23
N ALA A 103 6.11 -5.60 -10.03
CA ALA A 103 6.11 -6.37 -8.79
C ALA A 103 5.06 -5.83 -7.82
N TYR A 104 4.39 -6.72 -7.10
CA TYR A 104 3.35 -6.34 -6.15
C TYR A 104 3.42 -7.17 -4.86
N HIS A 105 2.89 -6.58 -3.79
CA HIS A 105 2.69 -7.18 -2.47
C HIS A 105 1.28 -6.83 -1.97
N PRO A 106 0.56 -7.74 -1.28
CA PRO A 106 0.98 -9.11 -0.95
C PRO A 106 0.81 -10.07 -2.14
N PHE A 107 1.72 -11.05 -2.25
CA PHE A 107 1.62 -12.10 -3.26
C PHE A 107 0.32 -12.92 -3.11
N ASN A 108 -0.34 -13.18 -4.24
CA ASN A 108 -1.51 -14.05 -4.30
C ASN A 108 -1.34 -15.09 -5.41
N SER A 109 -1.28 -16.37 -5.04
CA SER A 109 -1.06 -17.48 -5.97
C SER A 109 -2.19 -17.69 -6.98
N SER A 110 -3.38 -17.13 -6.73
CA SER A 110 -4.52 -17.24 -7.62
C SER A 110 -4.40 -16.32 -8.84
N LEU A 111 -3.49 -15.35 -8.82
CA LEU A 111 -3.29 -14.46 -9.96
C LEU A 111 -2.49 -15.17 -11.07
N SER A 112 -2.82 -14.83 -12.31
CA SER A 112 -2.32 -15.45 -13.52
C SER A 112 -2.21 -14.42 -14.66
N GLN A 113 -1.89 -14.89 -15.87
CA GLN A 113 -1.77 -14.04 -17.05
C GLN A 113 -3.08 -13.30 -17.41
N THR A 114 -4.24 -13.92 -17.15
CA THR A 114 -5.56 -13.37 -17.48
C THR A 114 -6.36 -12.92 -16.25
N GLN A 115 -5.89 -13.24 -15.05
CA GLN A 115 -6.49 -12.85 -13.78
C GLN A 115 -5.44 -12.15 -12.93
N HIS A 116 -5.29 -10.83 -13.07
CA HIS A 116 -4.26 -10.04 -12.40
C HIS A 116 -4.81 -9.12 -11.30
N THR A 117 -6.09 -9.24 -10.96
CA THR A 117 -6.73 -8.43 -9.91
C THR A 117 -7.07 -9.26 -8.67
N GLN A 118 -6.90 -8.68 -7.48
CA GLN A 118 -7.32 -9.25 -6.21
C GLN A 118 -8.08 -8.26 -5.34
N PHE A 119 -8.98 -8.75 -4.49
CA PHE A 119 -9.68 -7.94 -3.50
C PHE A 119 -8.81 -7.70 -2.27
N VAL A 120 -8.94 -6.52 -1.70
CA VAL A 120 -8.31 -6.13 -0.44
C VAL A 120 -9.39 -5.55 0.46
N GLU A 121 -9.46 -6.05 1.69
CA GLU A 121 -10.39 -5.56 2.71
C GLU A 121 -9.66 -4.71 3.73
N PHE A 122 -10.33 -3.66 4.20
CA PHE A 122 -9.81 -2.70 5.15
C PHE A 122 -10.69 -2.62 6.37
N GLY A 123 -10.08 -2.49 7.55
CA GLY A 123 -10.81 -2.35 8.79
C GLY A 123 -9.94 -2.56 10.03
N PRO A 124 -10.42 -2.12 11.21
CA PRO A 124 -9.67 -2.20 12.47
C PRO A 124 -9.43 -3.63 12.96
N GLN A 125 -10.13 -4.62 12.40
CA GLN A 125 -9.95 -6.04 12.71
C GLN A 125 -8.73 -6.67 12.02
N TYR A 126 -8.21 -6.05 10.97
CA TYR A 126 -7.06 -6.55 10.22
C TYR A 126 -5.76 -5.92 10.73
N SER A 127 -4.65 -6.66 10.66
CA SER A 127 -3.34 -6.08 10.92
C SER A 127 -2.96 -5.11 9.79
N LEU A 128 -2.16 -4.08 10.08
CA LEU A 128 -1.69 -3.16 9.03
C LEU A 128 -0.90 -3.89 7.94
N LYS A 129 -0.19 -4.96 8.30
CA LYS A 129 0.58 -5.79 7.38
C LYS A 129 -0.33 -6.51 6.38
N ASP A 130 -1.45 -7.06 6.83
CA ASP A 130 -2.39 -7.77 5.95
C ASP A 130 -3.10 -6.83 4.95
N MET A 131 -3.18 -5.53 5.27
CA MET A 131 -3.75 -4.50 4.42
C MET A 131 -2.71 -3.74 3.58
N GLU A 132 -1.41 -4.01 3.74
CA GLU A 132 -0.35 -3.26 3.07
C GLU A 132 -0.23 -3.67 1.59
N CYS A 133 -0.54 -2.74 0.68
CA CYS A 133 -0.46 -2.95 -0.76
C CYS A 133 0.74 -2.19 -1.32
N LEU A 134 1.74 -2.92 -1.81
CA LEU A 134 2.93 -2.33 -2.44
C LEU A 134 2.96 -2.66 -3.91
N TRP A 135 3.45 -1.72 -4.71
CA TRP A 135 3.65 -1.94 -6.14
C TRP A 135 4.85 -1.18 -6.68
N ALA A 136 5.54 -1.78 -7.66
CA ALA A 136 6.66 -1.18 -8.37
C ALA A 136 6.69 -1.61 -9.83
N SER A 137 7.37 -0.83 -10.66
CA SER A 137 7.74 -1.23 -12.02
C SER A 137 9.18 -0.86 -12.35
N ALA A 138 9.81 -1.65 -13.21
CA ALA A 138 11.12 -1.37 -13.79
C ALA A 138 11.04 -1.56 -15.31
N THR A 139 11.14 -0.47 -16.06
CA THR A 139 10.88 -0.46 -17.50
C THR A 139 12.15 -0.61 -18.33
N GLY A 140 12.01 -1.07 -19.57
CA GLY A 140 13.07 -1.09 -20.59
C GLY A 140 14.29 -1.94 -20.23
N ARG A 141 14.08 -3.05 -19.52
CA ARG A 141 15.16 -3.94 -19.04
C ARG A 141 15.49 -5.00 -20.09
N SER A 142 16.76 -5.38 -20.17
CA SER A 142 17.25 -6.40 -21.09
C SER A 142 18.39 -7.21 -20.45
N GLU A 143 18.81 -8.26 -21.15
CA GLU A 143 19.95 -9.11 -20.75
C GLU A 143 21.28 -8.36 -20.57
N GLU A 144 21.40 -7.13 -21.09
CA GLU A 144 22.61 -6.28 -20.95
C GLU A 144 22.74 -5.67 -19.55
N SER A 145 21.63 -5.55 -18.80
CA SER A 145 21.60 -5.00 -17.45
C SER A 145 20.67 -5.85 -16.58
N PRO A 146 21.15 -7.00 -16.07
CA PRO A 146 20.30 -8.00 -15.45
C PRO A 146 19.78 -7.62 -14.07
N GLU A 147 20.33 -6.57 -13.46
CA GLU A 147 19.92 -6.09 -12.14
C GLU A 147 18.65 -5.23 -12.26
N VAL A 148 17.58 -5.67 -11.61
CA VAL A 148 16.28 -5.02 -11.59
C VAL A 148 15.98 -4.58 -10.16
N ASN A 149 16.17 -3.29 -9.89
CA ASN A 149 15.90 -2.69 -8.58
C ASN A 149 14.56 -1.95 -8.60
N PHE A 150 13.59 -2.47 -7.84
CA PHE A 150 12.26 -1.90 -7.70
C PHE A 150 12.21 -0.79 -6.66
N GLU A 151 11.43 0.25 -6.95
CA GLU A 151 11.08 1.30 -6.00
C GLU A 151 9.58 1.19 -5.70
N PHE A 152 9.25 0.48 -4.61
CA PHE A 152 7.88 0.19 -4.24
C PHE A 152 7.20 1.41 -3.63
N LYS A 153 5.99 1.69 -4.11
CA LYS A 153 5.08 2.67 -3.56
C LYS A 153 3.93 1.98 -2.85
N ARG A 154 3.38 2.64 -1.85
CA ARG A 154 2.16 2.20 -1.17
C ARG A 154 0.94 2.69 -1.92
N LEU A 155 0.03 1.76 -2.16
CA LEU A 155 -1.20 2.03 -2.89
C LEU A 155 -2.36 2.39 -1.95
N GLN A 156 -2.33 1.94 -0.70
CA GLN A 156 -3.30 2.33 0.31
C GLN A 156 -3.02 3.71 0.90
N SER A 157 -4.03 4.28 1.55
CA SER A 157 -3.90 5.46 2.40
C SER A 157 -3.73 5.05 3.87
N SER A 158 -3.15 5.91 4.70
CA SER A 158 -3.18 5.76 6.15
C SER A 158 -3.74 6.99 6.83
N ALA A 159 -4.28 6.83 8.05
CA ALA A 159 -4.73 7.95 8.85
C ALA A 159 -4.55 7.70 10.35
N ARG A 160 -4.34 8.80 11.08
CA ARG A 160 -4.43 8.87 12.53
C ARG A 160 -5.47 9.89 12.91
N ILE A 161 -6.41 9.48 13.74
CA ILE A 161 -7.40 10.39 14.32
C ILE A 161 -6.92 10.72 15.73
N ILE A 162 -6.75 12.00 16.03
CA ILE A 162 -6.20 12.49 17.29
C ILE A 162 -7.22 13.43 17.90
N ILE A 163 -7.76 13.05 19.06
CA ILE A 163 -8.63 13.96 19.82
C ILE A 163 -7.74 14.96 20.57
N VAL A 164 -7.87 16.24 20.22
CA VAL A 164 -7.20 17.35 20.89
C VAL A 164 -8.17 17.99 21.87
N HIS A 165 -7.77 18.04 23.14
CA HIS A 165 -8.55 18.65 24.21
C HIS A 165 -8.04 20.06 24.48
N GLY A 166 -8.94 20.99 24.80
CA GLY A 166 -8.57 22.27 25.40
C GLY A 166 -7.81 22.06 26.71
N ARG A 167 -6.96 23.02 27.11
CA ARG A 167 -6.37 23.00 28.46
C ARG A 167 -7.55 22.96 29.44
N GLU A 168 -7.54 22.00 30.39
CA GLU A 168 -8.51 21.77 31.47
C GLU A 168 -9.44 20.56 31.36
N VAL A 169 -9.41 19.77 30.28
CA VAL A 169 -10.12 18.47 30.26
C VAL A 169 -9.12 17.34 30.42
N ASP A 170 -9.20 16.57 31.52
CA ASP A 170 -8.49 15.30 31.67
C ASP A 170 -8.73 14.46 30.41
N LYS A 171 -7.66 13.89 29.82
CA LYS A 171 -7.79 12.98 28.67
C LYS A 171 -8.86 11.94 29.02
N PRO A 172 -10.04 11.91 28.37
CA PRO A 172 -10.98 10.84 28.60
C PRO A 172 -10.30 9.58 28.09
N SER A 173 -9.91 8.71 29.02
CA SER A 173 -9.39 7.38 28.72
C SER A 173 -10.43 6.48 28.04
N SER A 174 -11.65 7.00 27.79
CA SER A 174 -12.85 6.30 27.37
C SER A 174 -13.53 6.84 26.09
N ALA A 175 -12.90 7.77 25.36
CA ALA A 175 -13.50 8.28 24.13
C ALA A 175 -13.64 7.16 23.08
N THR A 176 -14.86 6.96 22.57
CA THR A 176 -15.13 6.07 21.45
C THR A 176 -15.26 6.90 20.18
N ILE A 177 -14.52 6.53 19.14
CA ILE A 177 -14.57 7.20 17.83
C ILE A 177 -15.16 6.20 16.84
N THR A 178 -16.24 6.59 16.16
CA THR A 178 -16.81 5.83 15.06
C THR A 178 -16.69 6.62 13.77
N LEU A 179 -16.00 6.08 12.78
CA LEU A 179 -16.01 6.60 11.41
C LEU A 179 -17.15 5.93 10.65
N THR A 180 -18.14 6.71 10.23
CA THR A 180 -19.34 6.18 9.58
C THR A 180 -19.18 6.10 8.08
N SER A 181 -19.83 5.12 7.45
CA SER A 181 -19.91 4.96 5.98
C SER A 181 -18.55 4.99 5.27
N MET A 182 -17.50 4.45 5.92
CA MET A 182 -16.16 4.39 5.34
C MET A 182 -16.08 3.28 4.30
N PRO A 183 -15.46 3.49 3.12
CA PRO A 183 -15.19 2.39 2.20
C PRO A 183 -14.22 1.38 2.83
N VAL A 184 -14.56 0.10 2.73
CA VAL A 184 -13.82 -1.00 3.37
C VAL A 184 -13.29 -2.04 2.39
N LYS A 185 -13.48 -1.83 1.08
CA LYS A 185 -12.95 -2.73 0.05
C LYS A 185 -12.29 -1.96 -1.09
N ALA A 186 -11.28 -2.58 -1.67
CA ALA A 186 -10.68 -2.16 -2.93
C ALA A 186 -10.26 -3.37 -3.77
N VAL A 187 -9.93 -3.10 -5.03
CA VAL A 187 -9.33 -4.08 -5.94
C VAL A 187 -7.95 -3.61 -6.35
N LEU A 188 -6.95 -4.43 -6.05
CA LEU A 188 -5.57 -4.25 -6.48
C LEU A 188 -5.39 -4.90 -7.87
N ASP A 189 -4.98 -4.11 -8.86
CA ASP A 189 -4.48 -4.62 -10.14
C ASP A 189 -2.96 -4.77 -10.06
N ALA A 190 -2.47 -6.01 -10.03
CA ALA A 190 -1.05 -6.31 -9.88
C ALA A 190 -0.20 -5.86 -11.08
N VAL A 191 -0.80 -5.77 -12.27
CA VAL A 191 -0.09 -5.39 -13.50
C VAL A 191 -0.09 -3.88 -13.66
N ASP A 192 -1.23 -3.23 -13.45
CA ASP A 192 -1.37 -1.78 -13.61
C ASP A 192 -0.82 -0.98 -12.42
N GLY A 193 -0.88 -1.56 -11.22
CA GLY A 193 -0.46 -0.91 -9.99
C GLY A 193 -1.50 0.03 -9.41
N THR A 194 -2.77 -0.23 -9.66
CA THR A 194 -3.90 0.54 -9.13
C THR A 194 -4.52 -0.17 -7.93
N LEU A 195 -5.06 0.61 -6.99
CA LEU A 195 -5.89 0.13 -5.89
C LEU A 195 -7.21 0.89 -5.94
N GLU A 196 -8.21 0.27 -6.57
CA GLU A 196 -9.50 0.90 -6.86
C GLU A 196 -10.50 0.63 -5.75
N VAL A 197 -10.90 1.69 -5.03
CA VAL A 197 -11.93 1.63 -3.99
C VAL A 197 -13.26 1.11 -4.54
N ARG A 198 -14.00 0.40 -3.70
CA ARG A 198 -15.37 -0.08 -3.97
C ARG A 198 -16.37 0.61 -3.05
N ASP A 199 -17.63 0.55 -3.47
CA ASP A 199 -18.73 1.25 -2.83
C ASP A 199 -19.25 0.53 -1.58
N ASP A 200 -18.64 -0.62 -1.23
CA ASP A 200 -18.84 -1.32 0.03
C ASP A 200 -18.39 -0.45 1.21
N VAL A 201 -19.36 0.06 1.97
CA VAL A 201 -19.12 0.91 3.14
C VAL A 201 -19.50 0.23 4.45
N ALA A 202 -18.81 0.59 5.53
CA ALA A 202 -19.13 0.17 6.89
C ALA A 202 -18.81 1.27 7.92
N ASP A 203 -19.42 1.16 9.09
CA ASP A 203 -19.07 1.97 10.25
C ASP A 203 -17.91 1.30 11.01
N LEU A 204 -16.88 2.08 11.34
CA LEU A 204 -15.63 1.59 11.91
C LEU A 204 -15.39 2.23 13.27
N VAL A 205 -15.38 1.41 14.32
CA VAL A 205 -14.97 1.84 15.66
C VAL A 205 -13.45 1.82 15.74
N ILE A 206 -12.85 2.97 16.07
CA ILE A 206 -11.41 3.17 16.12
C ILE A 206 -10.98 3.76 17.46
N LYS A 207 -9.68 3.66 17.75
CA LYS A 207 -9.06 4.20 18.96
C LYS A 207 -8.36 5.52 18.65
N ASP A 208 -8.38 6.41 19.64
CA ASP A 208 -7.60 7.64 19.61
C ASP A 208 -6.12 7.37 19.35
N ASN A 209 -5.56 8.13 18.41
CA ASN A 209 -4.15 8.19 18.08
C ASN A 209 -3.52 6.83 17.69
N GLN A 210 -4.35 5.94 17.16
CA GLN A 210 -3.91 4.72 16.48
C GLN A 210 -3.90 4.93 14.96
N LEU A 211 -2.98 4.24 14.29
CA LEU A 211 -2.85 4.25 12.83
C LEU A 211 -3.81 3.23 12.20
N TYR A 212 -4.50 3.63 11.14
CA TYR A 212 -5.39 2.80 10.34
C TYR A 212 -5.10 2.95 8.85
N TYR A 213 -5.32 1.89 8.08
CA TYR A 213 -5.25 1.93 6.61
C TYR A 213 -6.64 1.96 6.00
N PHE A 214 -6.75 2.68 4.90
CA PHE A 214 -7.97 2.84 4.12
C PHE A 214 -7.68 2.71 2.63
N PRO A 215 -8.64 2.25 1.82
CA PRO A 215 -8.51 2.37 0.39
C PRO A 215 -8.48 3.86 0.01
N PRO A 216 -7.67 4.31 -0.97
CA PRO A 216 -7.67 5.70 -1.39
C PRO A 216 -9.02 6.08 -2.00
N HIS A 217 -9.55 7.24 -1.65
CA HIS A 217 -10.84 7.69 -2.15
C HIS A 217 -11.01 9.21 -2.04
N LYS A 218 -11.92 9.74 -2.85
CA LYS A 218 -12.29 11.15 -2.86
C LYS A 218 -13.50 11.40 -1.98
N ALA A 219 -13.51 12.51 -1.24
CA ALA A 219 -14.61 12.89 -0.37
C ALA A 219 -15.94 13.03 -1.15
N GLU A 220 -15.87 13.55 -2.38
CA GLU A 220 -17.03 13.73 -3.25
C GLU A 220 -17.75 12.43 -3.61
N ASN A 221 -17.07 11.29 -3.57
CA ASN A 221 -17.66 9.98 -3.86
C ASN A 221 -18.26 9.31 -2.61
N PHE A 222 -17.90 9.76 -1.41
CA PHE A 222 -18.30 9.18 -0.14
C PHE A 222 -18.78 10.27 0.83
N LYS A 223 -19.86 10.98 0.45
CA LYS A 223 -20.36 12.19 1.12
C LYS A 223 -21.07 11.94 2.46
N LEU A 224 -21.45 10.70 2.75
CA LEU A 224 -22.16 10.34 3.99
C LEU A 224 -21.22 10.13 5.17
N ARG A 225 -19.91 10.19 4.96
CA ARG A 225 -18.92 9.94 6.01
C ARG A 225 -18.95 11.03 7.07
N SER A 226 -19.05 10.59 8.31
CA SER A 226 -18.95 11.44 9.50
C SER A 226 -18.15 10.72 10.58
N MET A 227 -17.57 11.49 11.48
CA MET A 227 -16.95 11.02 12.70
C MET A 227 -17.89 11.26 13.87
N ILE A 228 -18.25 10.18 14.57
CA ILE A 228 -19.00 10.24 15.82
C ILE A 228 -17.99 10.08 16.96
N ILE A 229 -17.91 11.07 17.84
CA ILE A 229 -17.07 11.03 19.04
C ILE A 229 -17.99 10.98 20.26
N GLU A 230 -17.84 9.93 21.06
CA GLU A 230 -18.61 9.71 22.29
C GLU A 230 -17.67 9.77 23.50
N VAL A 231 -17.96 10.69 24.42
CA VAL A 231 -17.18 10.91 25.65
C VAL A 231 -18.16 10.92 26.84
N GLY A 232 -18.23 9.80 27.56
CA GLY A 232 -19.24 9.61 28.60
C GLY A 232 -20.66 9.67 28.01
N ALA A 233 -21.50 10.58 28.51
CA ALA A 233 -22.85 10.80 27.97
C ALA A 233 -22.91 11.77 26.78
N LYS A 234 -21.79 12.42 26.43
CA LYS A 234 -21.75 13.41 25.35
C LYS A 234 -21.47 12.72 24.02
N LYS A 235 -22.13 13.20 22.96
CA LYS A 235 -21.98 12.74 21.60
C LYS A 235 -21.82 13.93 20.67
N VAL A 236 -20.76 13.91 19.87
CA VAL A 236 -20.47 14.88 18.83
C VAL A 236 -20.42 14.18 17.49
N VAL A 237 -20.91 14.85 16.45
CA VAL A 237 -20.83 14.39 15.06
C VAL A 237 -20.14 15.48 14.25
N ALA A 238 -19.08 15.12 13.55
CA ALA A 238 -18.38 16.01 12.62
C ALA A 238 -18.34 15.37 11.23
N PRO A 239 -18.61 16.12 10.14
CA PRO A 239 -18.51 15.56 8.80
C PRO A 239 -17.03 15.24 8.46
N LEU A 240 -16.80 14.18 7.69
CA LEU A 240 -15.46 13.76 7.24
C LEU A 240 -15.28 14.07 5.76
N GLU A 241 -15.01 15.33 5.46
CA GLU A 241 -14.93 15.88 4.09
C GLU A 241 -13.50 15.94 3.55
N ILE A 242 -12.72 14.88 3.77
CA ILE A 242 -11.33 14.81 3.31
C ILE A 242 -11.13 13.70 2.29
N ASP A 243 -10.23 13.93 1.36
CA ASP A 243 -9.69 12.87 0.51
C ASP A 243 -8.74 11.98 1.33
N PHE A 244 -8.71 10.70 0.97
CA PHE A 244 -7.70 9.75 1.44
C PHE A 244 -6.78 9.45 0.28
N GLU A 245 -5.61 10.08 0.28
CA GLU A 245 -4.59 9.96 -0.76
C GLU A 245 -3.73 8.69 -0.60
N SER A 246 -3.47 8.03 -1.74
CA SER A 246 -2.55 6.89 -1.83
C SER A 246 -1.15 7.27 -1.35
N GLY A 247 -0.54 6.41 -0.52
CA GLY A 247 0.83 6.63 -0.06
C GLY A 247 1.00 7.84 0.87
N LYS A 248 -0.08 8.37 1.47
CA LYS A 248 -0.02 9.46 2.45
C LYS A 248 -0.63 9.06 3.78
N THR A 249 -0.12 9.66 4.85
CA THR A 249 -0.74 9.64 6.17
C THR A 249 -1.60 10.89 6.35
N HIS A 250 -2.87 10.71 6.71
CA HIS A 250 -3.80 11.79 7.03
C HIS A 250 -3.87 11.91 8.55
N LYS A 251 -3.26 12.95 9.08
CA LYS A 251 -3.35 13.26 10.50
C LYS A 251 -4.55 14.16 10.72
N ILE A 252 -5.59 13.59 11.34
CA ILE A 252 -6.89 14.21 11.53
C ILE A 252 -7.00 14.60 13.01
N SER A 253 -6.86 15.88 13.28
CA SER A 253 -6.99 16.44 14.63
C SER A 253 -8.42 16.92 14.85
N VAL A 254 -9.03 16.46 15.93
CA VAL A 254 -10.40 16.77 16.32
C VAL A 254 -10.37 17.62 17.57
N PHE A 255 -10.75 18.88 17.46
CA PHE A 255 -10.78 19.83 18.58
C PHE A 255 -12.18 19.87 19.16
N LEU A 256 -12.37 19.32 20.35
CA LEU A 256 -13.65 19.35 21.05
C LEU A 256 -13.83 20.70 21.76
N SER A 257 -15.02 21.30 21.66
CA SER A 257 -15.39 22.47 22.47
C SER A 257 -15.46 22.12 23.95
N GLU A 258 -15.31 23.10 24.84
CA GLU A 258 -15.37 22.91 26.31
C GLU A 258 -16.70 22.27 26.76
N ASP A 259 -17.81 22.63 26.11
CA ASP A 259 -19.12 22.03 26.37
C ASP A 259 -19.26 20.61 25.80
N GLY A 260 -18.35 20.17 24.92
CA GLY A 260 -18.32 18.85 24.29
C GLY A 260 -19.45 18.62 23.28
N HIS A 261 -20.09 19.68 22.77
CA HIS A 261 -21.19 19.59 21.79
C HIS A 261 -20.75 19.96 20.36
N LYS A 262 -19.54 20.46 20.17
CA LYS A 262 -18.97 20.81 18.86
C LYS A 262 -17.59 20.19 18.69
N ALA A 263 -17.23 19.94 17.44
CA ALA A 263 -15.89 19.56 17.04
C ALA A 263 -15.46 20.32 15.78
N ASP A 264 -14.24 20.85 15.81
CA ASP A 264 -13.54 21.30 14.62
C ASP A 264 -12.57 20.21 14.17
N VAL A 265 -12.57 19.90 12.87
CA VAL A 265 -11.71 18.86 12.28
C VAL A 265 -10.68 19.50 11.37
N ILE A 266 -9.40 19.23 11.63
CA ILE A 266 -8.29 19.67 10.80
C ILE A 266 -7.53 18.43 10.31
N ALA A 267 -7.34 18.31 9.01
CA ALA A 267 -6.54 17.24 8.42
C ALA A 267 -5.27 17.78 7.77
N THR A 268 -4.15 17.10 7.99
CA THR A 268 -2.86 17.39 7.34
C THR A 268 -2.27 16.13 6.72
N LEU A 269 -1.53 16.30 5.62
CA LEU A 269 -0.82 15.20 4.95
C LEU A 269 0.61 15.10 5.46
N GLU A 270 1.01 13.88 5.82
CA GLU A 270 2.35 13.54 6.27
C GLU A 270 2.92 12.39 5.40
N PRO A 271 4.25 12.14 5.44
CA PRO A 271 4.83 10.93 4.89
C PRO A 271 4.13 9.67 5.37
N PHE A 272 4.12 8.61 4.56
CA PHE A 272 3.39 7.39 4.92
C PHE A 272 3.99 6.74 6.17
N GLU A 273 3.16 6.49 7.17
CA GLU A 273 3.53 5.81 8.40
C GLU A 273 3.17 4.33 8.35
N ARG A 274 4.05 3.47 8.88
CA ARG A 274 3.80 2.02 8.97
C ARG A 274 3.59 1.52 10.40
N SER A 275 4.14 2.22 11.39
CA SER A 275 4.12 1.74 12.78
C SER A 275 2.89 2.23 13.55
N GLN A 276 2.38 1.41 14.47
CA GLN A 276 1.31 1.80 15.38
C GLN A 276 1.79 2.72 16.53
N ILE A 277 3.04 3.22 16.50
CA ILE A 277 3.58 4.07 17.57
C ILE A 277 2.67 5.28 17.76
N THR A 278 2.07 5.40 18.93
CA THR A 278 1.25 6.54 19.32
C THR A 278 2.12 7.79 19.33
N LEU A 279 1.84 8.76 18.47
CA LEU A 279 2.57 10.03 18.45
C LEU A 279 2.23 10.83 19.71
N LYS A 280 3.21 11.43 20.38
CA LYS A 280 2.88 12.38 21.45
C LYS A 280 2.16 13.59 20.84
N PRO A 281 1.00 14.02 21.38
CA PRO A 281 0.29 15.17 20.84
C PRO A 281 1.22 16.39 20.82
N THR A 282 1.44 16.95 19.63
CA THR A 282 2.26 18.15 19.48
C THR A 282 1.38 19.34 19.84
N MET A 283 1.51 19.85 21.05
CA MET A 283 0.87 21.09 21.48
C MET A 283 1.50 22.26 20.71
N ARG A 284 0.91 22.67 19.58
CA ARG A 284 1.23 23.95 18.93
C ARG A 284 -0.05 24.70 18.57
N VAL A 285 -0.61 25.35 19.58
CA VAL A 285 -1.59 26.43 19.37
C VAL A 285 -0.78 27.71 19.20
N GLU A 286 -0.54 28.13 17.96
CA GLU A 286 -0.18 29.52 17.70
C GLU A 286 -1.47 30.34 17.77
N LYS A 287 -1.70 30.96 18.93
CA LYS A 287 -2.69 32.05 19.05
C LYS A 287 -2.21 33.18 18.14
N LYS A 288 -2.93 33.47 17.06
CA LYS A 288 -2.93 34.84 16.50
C LYS A 288 -3.72 35.72 17.48
N LEU A 289 -3.01 36.66 18.11
CA LEU A 289 -3.57 37.85 18.72
C LEU A 289 -4.06 38.81 17.63
#